data_AF-A0A0D0CWS9-F1
#
_entry.id   AF-A0A0D0CWS9-F1
#
_cell.length_a   1.000
_cell.length_b   1.000
_cell.length_c   1.000
_cell.angle_alpha   90.00
_cell.angle_beta   90.00
_cell.angle_gamma   90.00
#
_symmetry.space_group_name_H-M   'P 1'
#
loop_
_entity.id
_entity.type
_entity.pdbx_description
1 polymer ?
#
loop_
_entity_poly.entity_id
_entity_poly.type
_entity_poly.pdbx_seq_one_letter_code
_entity_poly.pdbx_strand_id
1 'polypeptide(L)'
;MLDAKQKPRDKPTNRPPVKRQKHTEDAPATTAKSLQQTSRQNLTLANWLFVYAYIDAHPDTSQANIVEYFQTCQEGALIFTQSTLSRKLQEHSKMEAHANDNPIALSSKRP
;
A
#
# COMPACT_ATOMS: atom_id res chain seq x y z
N MET A 1 44.91 -18.64 10.44
CA MET A 1 44.86 -17.16 10.29
C MET A 1 45.09 -16.81 8.84
N LEU A 2 44.05 -16.40 8.12
CA LEU A 2 44.16 -15.75 6.82
C LEU A 2 43.04 -14.70 6.73
N ASP A 3 43.41 -13.46 7.03
CA ASP A 3 42.55 -12.27 6.99
C ASP A 3 42.21 -11.90 5.54
N ALA A 4 40.93 -12.04 5.17
CA ALA A 4 40.43 -11.59 3.88
C ALA A 4 40.15 -10.06 3.92
N LYS A 5 41.17 -9.28 3.57
CA LYS A 5 41.10 -7.82 3.39
C LYS A 5 40.16 -7.46 2.22
N GLN A 6 39.02 -6.82 2.51
CA GLN A 6 38.09 -6.34 1.49
C GLN A 6 38.70 -5.17 0.67
N LYS A 7 38.55 -5.24 -0.65
CA LYS A 7 38.94 -4.20 -1.62
C LYS A 7 37.89 -3.06 -1.62
N PRO A 8 38.29 -1.77 -1.67
CA PRO A 8 37.33 -0.67 -1.74
C PRO A 8 36.48 -0.76 -3.02
N ARG A 9 35.16 -0.61 -2.90
CA ARG A 9 34.24 -0.57 -4.04
C ARG A 9 34.18 0.87 -4.58
N ASP A 10 34.41 1.03 -5.88
CA ASP A 10 34.28 2.32 -6.56
C ASP A 10 32.84 2.84 -6.54
N LYS A 11 32.71 4.17 -6.38
CA LYS A 11 31.43 4.87 -6.25
C LYS A 11 30.71 4.92 -7.60
N PRO A 12 29.39 4.71 -7.68
CA PRO A 12 28.68 4.80 -8.95
C PRO A 12 28.62 6.24 -9.47
N THR A 13 29.19 6.45 -10.65
CA THR A 13 29.16 7.71 -11.42
C THR A 13 27.72 8.13 -11.75
N ASN A 14 27.38 9.37 -11.40
CA ASN A 14 26.09 10.02 -11.67
C ASN A 14 25.93 10.26 -13.19
N ARG A 15 25.05 9.50 -13.87
CA ARG A 15 24.70 9.75 -15.28
C ARG A 15 23.47 10.66 -15.34
N PRO A 16 23.46 11.75 -16.13
CA PRO A 16 22.29 12.59 -16.29
C PRO A 16 21.17 11.84 -17.06
N PRO A 17 19.89 12.17 -16.81
CA PRO A 17 18.75 11.50 -17.42
C PRO A 17 18.64 11.80 -18.92
N VAL A 18 18.48 10.74 -19.72
CA VAL A 18 18.26 10.82 -21.17
C VAL A 18 16.85 11.35 -21.45
N LYS A 19 16.74 12.44 -22.23
CA LYS A 19 15.46 13.03 -22.66
C LYS A 19 14.70 12.04 -23.57
N ARG A 20 13.47 11.68 -23.19
CA ARG A 20 12.57 10.87 -24.04
C ARG A 20 11.97 11.74 -25.15
N GLN A 21 12.07 11.27 -26.39
CA GLN A 21 11.48 11.91 -27.57
C GLN A 21 9.95 11.86 -27.50
N LYS A 22 9.29 12.98 -27.86
CA LYS A 22 7.83 13.08 -28.01
C LYS A 22 7.45 12.47 -29.37
N HIS A 23 6.52 11.52 -29.36
CA HIS A 23 5.77 11.15 -30.57
C HIS A 23 4.41 11.83 -30.50
N THR A 24 4.14 12.70 -31.46
CA THR A 24 2.82 13.28 -31.74
C THR A 24 2.11 12.28 -32.63
N GLU A 25 0.89 11.84 -32.29
CA GLU A 25 -0.16 11.54 -33.28
C GLU A 25 -1.55 11.68 -32.64
N ASP A 26 -2.40 12.38 -33.39
CA ASP A 26 -3.79 12.70 -33.13
C ASP A 26 -4.65 11.45 -33.39
N ALA A 27 -5.16 10.84 -32.32
CA ALA A 27 -6.24 9.86 -32.37
C ALA A 27 -7.03 9.90 -31.06
N PRO A 28 -8.37 9.95 -31.05
CA PRO A 28 -9.13 9.76 -29.83
C PRO A 28 -9.13 8.26 -29.52
N ALA A 29 -8.02 7.79 -28.97
CA ALA A 29 -7.94 6.45 -28.41
C ALA A 29 -8.74 6.44 -27.12
N THR A 30 -9.94 5.85 -27.15
CA THR A 30 -10.62 5.34 -25.96
C THR A 30 -9.70 4.28 -25.34
N THR A 31 -8.74 4.73 -24.55
CA THR A 31 -7.92 3.88 -23.68
C THR A 31 -8.79 3.57 -22.47
N ALA A 32 -9.77 2.69 -22.65
CA ALA A 32 -10.23 1.88 -21.52
C ALA A 32 -8.98 1.13 -21.05
N LYS A 33 -8.31 1.69 -20.04
CA LYS A 33 -7.14 1.08 -19.45
C LYS A 33 -7.61 -0.26 -18.91
N SER A 34 -7.27 -1.34 -19.62
CA SER A 34 -7.19 -2.65 -18.99
C SER A 34 -6.40 -2.43 -17.70
N LEU A 35 -6.99 -2.83 -16.58
CA LEU A 35 -6.39 -2.74 -15.26
C LEU A 35 -5.24 -3.77 -15.22
N GLN A 36 -4.21 -3.58 -16.04
CA GLN A 36 -2.96 -4.28 -15.91
C GLN A 36 -2.36 -3.80 -14.59
N GLN A 37 -2.64 -4.57 -13.54
CA GLN A 37 -2.15 -4.37 -12.18
C GLN A 37 -0.63 -4.59 -12.15
N THR A 38 0.14 -3.66 -12.70
CA THR A 38 1.62 -3.73 -12.75
C THR A 38 2.29 -2.57 -12.03
N SER A 39 1.55 -1.84 -11.20
CA SER A 39 2.13 -1.00 -10.16
C SER A 39 1.34 -1.17 -8.88
N ARG A 40 2.02 -1.01 -7.73
CA ARG A 40 1.42 -1.06 -6.39
C ARG A 40 0.32 0.01 -6.31
N GLN A 41 -0.89 -0.32 -6.73
CA GLN A 41 -2.03 0.56 -6.53
C GLN A 41 -2.27 0.60 -5.03
N ASN A 42 -2.20 1.79 -4.46
CA ASN A 42 -2.56 1.99 -3.06
C ASN A 42 -4.01 1.52 -2.90
N LEU A 43 -4.23 0.53 -2.05
CA LEU A 43 -5.57 0.07 -1.71
C LEU A 43 -6.41 1.27 -1.25
N THR A 44 -7.62 1.36 -1.78
CA THR A 44 -8.55 2.44 -1.43
C THR A 44 -8.97 2.31 0.03
N LEU A 45 -9.48 3.40 0.61
CA LEU A 45 -10.03 3.38 1.97
C LEU A 45 -11.15 2.34 2.11
N ALA A 46 -12.02 2.21 1.12
CA ALA A 46 -13.10 1.22 1.10
C ALA A 46 -12.56 -0.21 1.20
N ASN A 47 -11.49 -0.52 0.47
CA ASN A 47 -10.84 -1.83 0.53
C ASN A 47 -10.28 -2.11 1.94
N TRP A 48 -9.67 -1.10 2.58
CA TRP A 48 -9.17 -1.25 3.96
C TRP A 48 -10.30 -1.44 4.97
N LEU A 49 -11.43 -0.75 4.83
CA LEU A 49 -12.59 -0.96 5.69
C LEU A 49 -13.12 -2.39 5.57
N PHE A 50 -13.16 -2.95 4.37
CA PHE A 50 -13.55 -4.34 4.17
C PHE A 50 -12.57 -5.33 4.83
N VAL A 51 -11.27 -5.06 4.72
CA VAL A 51 -10.23 -5.86 5.39
C VAL A 51 -10.37 -5.78 6.92
N TYR A 52 -10.64 -4.60 7.48
CA TYR A 52 -10.84 -4.45 8.93
C TYR A 52 -12.10 -5.19 9.41
N ALA A 53 -13.22 -5.05 8.69
CA ALA A 53 -14.45 -5.77 9.03
C ALA A 53 -14.24 -7.30 9.02
N TYR A 54 -13.44 -7.80 8.08
CA TYR A 54 -13.07 -9.22 8.05
C TYR A 54 -12.22 -9.63 9.27
N ILE A 55 -11.27 -8.79 9.69
CA ILE A 55 -10.42 -9.07 10.86
C ILE A 55 -11.25 -9.09 12.14
N ASP A 56 -12.16 -8.12 12.31
CA ASP A 56 -13.03 -8.04 13.48
C ASP A 56 -13.98 -9.24 13.57
N ALA A 57 -14.43 -9.77 12.42
CA ALA A 57 -15.24 -10.98 12.35
C ALA A 57 -14.43 -12.28 12.59
N HIS A 58 -13.10 -12.26 12.43
CA HIS A 58 -12.25 -13.43 12.50
C HIS A 58 -10.99 -13.22 13.38
N PRO A 59 -11.15 -12.99 14.69
CA PRO A 59 -10.03 -12.63 15.59
C PRO A 59 -8.95 -13.72 15.70
N ASP A 60 -9.29 -14.99 15.47
CA ASP A 60 -8.36 -16.12 15.56
C ASP A 60 -7.56 -16.35 14.27
N THR A 61 -7.85 -15.60 13.20
CA THR A 61 -7.19 -15.79 11.92
C THR A 61 -5.83 -15.09 11.90
N SER A 62 -4.79 -15.83 11.52
CA SER A 62 -3.45 -15.26 11.38
C SER A 62 -3.42 -14.20 10.27
N GLN A 63 -2.54 -13.19 10.43
CA GLN A 63 -2.35 -12.17 9.39
C GLN A 63 -1.92 -12.75 8.04
N ALA A 64 -1.17 -13.87 8.05
CA ALA A 64 -0.76 -14.54 6.82
C ALA A 64 -1.97 -15.12 6.08
N ASN A 65 -2.87 -15.77 6.81
CA ASN A 65 -4.09 -16.35 6.25
C ASN A 65 -5.05 -15.27 5.76
N ILE A 66 -5.13 -14.12 6.45
CA ILE A 66 -5.90 -12.95 5.99
C ILE A 66 -5.36 -12.46 4.64
N VAL A 67 -4.04 -12.30 4.52
CA VAL A 67 -3.40 -11.87 3.28
C VAL A 67 -3.67 -12.87 2.15
N GLU A 68 -3.56 -14.16 2.41
CA GLU A 68 -3.84 -15.23 1.44
C GLU A 68 -5.29 -15.22 0.97
N TYR A 69 -6.25 -15.09 1.91
CA TYR A 69 -7.67 -14.98 1.59
C TYR A 69 -7.94 -13.82 0.62
N PHE A 70 -7.41 -12.64 0.92
CA PHE A 70 -7.64 -11.46 0.11
C PHE A 70 -6.88 -11.45 -1.23
N GLN A 71 -5.79 -12.21 -1.34
CA GLN A 71 -5.10 -12.45 -2.61
C GLN A 71 -5.85 -13.43 -3.52
N THR A 72 -6.58 -14.38 -2.93
CA THR A 72 -7.32 -15.43 -3.66
C THR A 72 -8.78 -15.07 -3.95
N CYS A 73 -9.30 -13.98 -3.36
CA CYS A 73 -10.63 -13.45 -3.67
C CYS A 73 -10.76 -13.11 -5.17
N GLN A 74 -11.63 -13.85 -5.86
CA GLN A 74 -11.88 -13.71 -7.31
C GLN A 74 -12.45 -12.34 -7.70
N GLU A 75 -13.17 -11.68 -6.79
CA GLU A 75 -13.79 -10.38 -7.02
C GLU A 75 -12.94 -9.28 -6.36
N GLY A 76 -12.01 -8.72 -7.15
CA GLY A 76 -11.19 -7.61 -6.67
C GLY A 76 -10.05 -8.01 -5.75
N ALA A 77 -9.26 -9.02 -6.13
CA ALA A 77 -8.06 -9.47 -5.42
C ALA A 77 -7.23 -8.29 -4.89
N LEU A 78 -7.11 -8.22 -3.57
CA LEU A 78 -6.40 -7.16 -2.87
C LEU A 78 -4.95 -7.58 -2.69
N ILE A 79 -4.05 -6.95 -3.44
CA ILE A 79 -2.62 -7.25 -3.36
C ILE A 79 -1.98 -6.37 -2.30
N PHE A 80 -1.76 -6.94 -1.12
CA PHE A 80 -0.96 -6.33 -0.06
C PHE A 80 -0.12 -7.38 0.66
N THR A 81 0.93 -6.91 1.34
CA THR A 81 1.81 -7.76 2.14
C THR A 81 1.37 -7.77 3.60
N GLN A 82 1.76 -8.82 4.33
CA GLN A 82 1.59 -8.91 5.79
C GLN A 82 2.13 -7.66 6.51
N SER A 83 3.29 -7.13 6.07
CA SER A 83 3.87 -5.91 6.64
C SER A 83 3.02 -4.66 6.41
N THR A 84 2.31 -4.59 5.28
CA THR A 84 1.38 -3.48 5.00
C THR A 84 0.16 -3.59 5.91
N LEU A 85 -0.37 -4.80 6.11
CA LEU A 85 -1.48 -5.04 7.02
C LEU A 85 -1.12 -4.66 8.46
N SER A 86 0.04 -5.11 8.95
CA SER A 86 0.51 -4.80 10.31
C SER A 86 0.64 -3.28 10.52
N ARG A 87 1.24 -2.55 9.57
CA ARG A 87 1.34 -1.09 9.65
C ARG A 87 -0.03 -0.42 9.68
N LYS A 88 -0.97 -0.91 8.88
CA LYS A 88 -2.34 -0.39 8.79
C LYS A 88 -3.12 -0.59 10.10
N LEU A 89 -2.99 -1.74 10.73
CA LEU A 89 -3.58 -2.01 12.04
C LEU A 89 -3.02 -1.06 13.12
N GLN A 90 -1.71 -0.79 13.10
CA GLN A 90 -1.12 0.19 14.02
C GLN A 90 -1.63 1.62 13.75
N GLU A 91 -1.78 2.01 12.49
CA GLU A 91 -2.38 3.30 12.12
C GLU A 91 -3.82 3.40 12.62
N HIS A 92 -4.61 2.33 12.49
CA HIS A 92 -6.00 2.28 12.98
C HIS A 92 -6.08 2.50 14.49
N SER A 93 -5.29 1.76 15.27
CA SER A 93 -5.26 1.95 16.73
C SER A 93 -4.82 3.35 17.15
N LYS A 94 -3.89 3.97 16.40
CA LYS A 94 -3.47 5.37 16.65
C LYS A 94 -4.59 6.35 16.33
N MET A 95 -5.32 6.16 15.24
CA MET A 95 -6.48 6.99 14.90
C MET A 95 -7.57 6.89 15.97
N GLU A 96 -7.86 5.69 16.45
CA GLU A 96 -8.83 5.46 17.51
C GLU A 96 -8.39 6.10 18.85
N ALA A 97 -7.11 5.98 19.20
CA ALA A 97 -6.55 6.67 20.36
C ALA A 97 -6.72 8.20 20.26
N HIS A 98 -6.44 8.80 19.09
CA HIS A 98 -6.65 10.23 18.88
C HIS A 98 -8.11 10.67 19.00
N ALA A 99 -9.07 9.83 18.60
CA ALA A 99 -10.49 10.12 18.76
C ALA A 99 -10.92 10.12 20.24
N ASN A 100 -10.34 9.22 21.05
CA ASN A 100 -10.61 9.13 22.48
C ASN A 100 -9.93 10.25 23.29
N ASP A 101 -8.71 10.66 22.91
CA ASP A 101 -7.96 11.73 23.58
C ASP A 101 -8.59 13.12 23.39
N ASN A 102 -9.32 13.33 22.28
CA ASN A 102 -10.03 14.56 22.02
C ASN A 102 -11.52 14.30 21.74
N PRO A 103 -12.34 14.10 22.79
CA PRO A 103 -13.77 13.84 22.65
C PRO A 103 -14.54 15.02 22.01
N ILE A 104 -13.92 16.20 21.88
CA ILE A 104 -14.52 17.40 21.26
C ILE A 104 -14.12 17.53 19.78
N ALA A 105 -13.12 16.81 19.28
CA ALA A 105 -12.66 16.92 17.89
C ALA A 105 -13.74 16.59 16.84
N LEU A 106 -14.67 15.68 17.17
CA LEU A 106 -15.80 15.32 16.32
C LEU A 106 -17.11 16.01 16.75
N SER A 107 -17.12 16.69 17.90
CA SER A 107 -18.27 17.49 18.33
C SER A 107 -18.27 18.83 17.59
N SER A 108 -18.63 18.79 16.30
CA SER A 108 -19.01 19.99 15.55
C SER A 108 -20.35 20.52 16.08
N LYS A 109 -20.33 21.11 17.28
CA LYS A 109 -21.39 21.98 17.78
C LYS A 109 -21.22 23.32 17.06
N ARG A 110 -22.06 23.56 16.07
CA ARG A 110 -22.31 24.93 15.60
C ARG A 110 -23.28 25.59 16.59
N PRO A 111 -22.97 26.78 17.14
CA PRO A 111 -23.97 27.66 17.74
C PRO A 111 -25.02 28.10 16.71
#